data_AF-A0A182JF94-F1
#
_entry.id   AF-A0A182JF94-F1
#
_cell.length_a   1.000
_cell.length_b   1.000
_cell.length_c   1.000
_cell.angle_alpha   90.00
_cell.angle_beta   90.00
_cell.angle_gamma   90.00
#
_symmetry.space_group_name_H-M   'P 1'
#
loop_
_entity.id
_entity.type
_entity.pdbx_description
1 polymer ?
#
loop_
_entity_poly.entity_id
_entity_poly.type
_entity_poly.pdbx_seq_one_letter_code
_entity_poly.pdbx_strand_id
1 'polypeptide(L)'
;MRFSLVVSLVVGLLYHVSGGTIPHSNLESQEQEVFQYLEDIETEILARRNAASEANWAYDSNITDENLEVTNEVATQNAAFFKEISETLAKYDYESFQDDDLRRRVKKLVGLGYSALPEDKFAKMRDAINNMKENYAKIKVCDFHDRTKCDLSLEPELTEILANSRDAEELKYYWQQWYDAAGAPTHYASGAESWLAAYEDETFEDQVDAVIEELRPFYEQIHGYVRYKLREFYGEDVVSEKGPIPMHLLGNMWAQGWGNIADITSPFGDRQLLDVTEEMVRQGYNPIQMFEMGDAFFQSLNMSKVPQTFWEKSILEKPDDGRDLICHASAWDFSKPDDLPGAREAAAFRRHDMWSVLLALVNEIAGNEKFVRLVIDDCVTAAVEQKVCPCETVVDEQELLHQQYFAHFQLSGEKISLR
;
A
#
# COMPACT_ATOMS: atom_id res chain seq x y z
N MET A 1 -12.46 52.94 76.10
CA MET A 1 -11.60 52.96 74.90
C MET A 1 -11.13 51.53 74.63
N ARG A 2 -11.51 50.98 73.46
CA ARG A 2 -11.10 49.69 72.83
C ARG A 2 -11.68 48.35 73.34
N PHE A 3 -12.80 47.98 72.70
CA PHE A 3 -13.21 46.63 72.21
C PHE A 3 -12.24 46.17 71.07
N SER A 4 -12.10 44.94 70.57
CA SER A 4 -12.95 43.73 70.39
C SER A 4 -12.01 42.49 70.34
N LEU A 5 -12.29 41.28 70.83
CA LEU A 5 -13.38 40.30 70.61
C LEU A 5 -13.38 39.61 69.23
N VAL A 6 -13.01 38.33 69.29
CA VAL A 6 -12.96 37.28 68.26
C VAL A 6 -14.34 37.00 67.68
N VAL A 7 -14.46 36.91 66.36
CA VAL A 7 -15.67 36.44 65.68
C VAL A 7 -15.29 35.45 64.59
N SER A 8 -15.66 34.18 64.79
CA SER A 8 -15.82 33.18 63.75
C SER A 8 -17.06 33.51 62.93
N LEU A 9 -16.96 33.50 61.59
CA LEU A 9 -18.12 33.63 60.70
C LEU A 9 -18.02 32.58 59.60
N VAL A 10 -18.91 31.60 59.72
CA VAL A 10 -19.32 30.64 58.69
C VAL A 10 -20.05 31.42 57.60
N VAL A 11 -19.59 31.32 56.36
CA VAL A 11 -20.37 31.76 55.19
C VAL A 11 -20.56 30.56 54.28
N GLY A 12 -21.79 30.08 54.23
CA GLY A 12 -22.24 29.11 53.24
C GLY A 12 -22.35 29.76 51.87
N LEU A 13 -21.72 29.16 50.87
CA LEU A 13 -21.98 29.46 49.47
C LEU A 13 -23.11 28.55 48.99
N LEU A 14 -24.25 29.18 48.73
CA LEU A 14 -25.43 28.60 48.11
C LEU A 14 -25.08 28.06 46.72
N TYR A 15 -25.26 26.76 46.54
CA TYR A 15 -25.42 26.16 45.22
C TYR A 15 -26.70 26.70 44.59
N HIS A 16 -26.57 27.68 43.70
CA HIS A 16 -27.60 27.89 42.69
C HIS A 16 -27.37 26.88 41.57
N VAL A 17 -28.19 25.83 41.58
CA VAL A 17 -28.47 25.03 40.39
C VAL A 17 -29.24 25.93 39.42
N SER A 18 -28.50 26.71 38.64
CA SER A 18 -28.99 27.16 37.35
C SER A 18 -28.76 26.00 36.39
N GLY A 19 -29.84 25.34 35.97
CA GLY A 19 -29.87 24.56 34.74
C GLY A 19 -29.57 25.50 33.58
N GLY A 20 -28.29 25.77 33.37
CA GLY A 20 -27.79 26.44 32.18
C GLY A 20 -27.71 25.39 31.10
N THR A 21 -28.62 25.49 30.14
CA THR A 21 -28.33 25.10 28.76
C THR A 21 -26.92 25.59 28.42
N ILE A 22 -26.03 24.68 28.01
CA ILE A 22 -24.74 25.02 27.43
C ILE A 22 -25.04 26.09 26.37
N PRO A 23 -24.45 27.30 26.43
CA PRO A 23 -24.65 28.30 25.40
C PRO A 23 -24.27 27.65 24.07
N HIS A 24 -25.14 27.70 23.06
CA HIS A 24 -24.69 27.46 21.68
C HIS A 24 -23.55 28.46 21.44
N SER A 25 -22.31 28.00 21.50
CA SER A 25 -21.16 28.78 21.07
C SER A 25 -21.42 29.15 19.62
N ASN A 26 -21.19 30.43 19.28
CA ASN A 26 -21.24 30.86 17.89
C ASN A 26 -20.31 29.96 17.06
N LEU A 27 -20.71 29.60 15.84
CA LEU A 27 -19.97 28.69 14.94
C LEU A 27 -18.49 29.07 14.83
N GLU A 28 -18.19 30.36 14.70
CA GLU A 28 -16.83 30.91 14.65
C GLU A 28 -16.00 30.57 15.90
N SER A 29 -16.63 30.54 17.08
CA SER A 29 -15.97 30.14 18.33
C SER A 29 -15.70 28.64 18.37
N GLN A 30 -16.57 27.82 17.78
CA GLN A 30 -16.35 26.37 17.67
C GLN A 30 -15.21 26.06 16.70
N GLU A 31 -15.17 26.74 15.56
CA GLU A 31 -14.08 26.62 14.60
C GLU A 31 -12.74 26.98 15.23
N GLN A 32 -12.68 28.09 15.98
CA GLN A 32 -11.45 28.50 16.66
C GLN A 32 -11.02 27.51 17.75
N GLU A 33 -11.97 26.96 18.51
CA GLU A 33 -11.69 25.95 19.54
C GLU A 33 -11.17 24.64 18.92
N VAL A 34 -11.82 24.16 17.86
CA VAL A 34 -11.40 22.94 17.16
C VAL A 34 -10.08 23.15 16.44
N PHE A 35 -9.86 24.30 15.80
CA PHE A 35 -8.58 24.63 15.19
C PHE A 35 -7.47 24.55 16.23
N GLN A 36 -7.61 25.24 17.38
CA GLN A 36 -6.59 25.20 18.42
C GLN A 36 -6.37 23.80 18.98
N TYR A 37 -7.45 23.03 19.20
CA TYR A 37 -7.35 21.64 19.62
C TYR A 37 -6.52 20.80 18.64
N LEU A 38 -6.77 20.94 17.33
CA LEU A 38 -6.03 20.21 16.30
C LEU A 38 -4.55 20.61 16.25
N GLU A 39 -4.24 21.91 16.36
CA GLU A 39 -2.85 22.38 16.41
C GLU A 39 -2.11 21.82 17.64
N ASP A 40 -2.79 21.75 18.79
CA ASP A 40 -2.20 21.25 20.04
C ASP A 40 -1.89 19.75 19.98
N ILE A 41 -2.68 18.95 19.24
CA ILE A 41 -2.50 17.49 19.14
C ILE A 41 -1.72 17.04 17.91
N GLU A 42 -1.46 17.92 16.94
CA GLU A 42 -0.85 17.55 15.66
C GLU A 42 0.53 16.90 15.84
N THR A 43 1.34 17.42 16.75
CA THR A 43 2.67 16.85 17.06
C THR A 43 2.56 15.44 17.62
N GLU A 44 1.59 15.18 18.50
CA GLU A 44 1.35 13.85 19.08
C GLU A 44 0.83 12.87 18.01
N ILE A 45 -0.05 13.33 17.12
CA ILE A 45 -0.53 12.53 15.97
C ILE A 45 0.66 12.11 15.09
N LEU A 46 1.56 13.04 14.75
CA LEU A 46 2.74 12.74 13.93
C LEU A 46 3.68 11.76 14.62
N ALA A 47 3.95 11.95 15.92
CA ALA A 47 4.78 11.04 16.70
C ALA A 47 4.21 9.62 16.74
N ARG A 48 2.90 9.48 16.96
CA ARG A 48 2.20 8.18 16.96
C ARG A 48 2.17 7.50 15.61
N ARG A 49 2.02 8.28 14.53
CA ARG A 49 2.13 7.77 13.15
C ARG A 49 3.53 7.27 12.87
N ASN A 50 4.55 8.03 13.27
CA ASN A 50 5.93 7.59 13.12
C ASN A 50 6.17 6.26 13.84
N ALA A 51 5.73 6.14 15.10
CA ALA A 51 5.85 4.89 15.85
C ALA A 51 5.13 3.71 15.18
N ALA A 52 3.94 3.93 14.61
CA ALA A 52 3.22 2.91 13.85
C ALA A 52 3.96 2.49 12.57
N SER A 53 4.45 3.45 11.78
CA SER A 53 5.23 3.16 10.57
C SER A 53 6.53 2.42 10.91
N GLU A 54 7.22 2.78 11.99
CA GLU A 54 8.44 2.10 12.44
C GLU A 54 8.15 0.65 12.88
N ALA A 55 7.07 0.43 13.65
CA ALA A 55 6.69 -0.91 14.11
C ALA A 55 6.23 -1.81 12.96
N ASN A 56 5.43 -1.29 12.03
CA ASN A 56 4.99 -2.02 10.84
C ASN A 56 6.17 -2.35 9.91
N TRP A 57 7.04 -1.38 9.64
CA TRP A 57 8.25 -1.61 8.84
C TRP A 57 9.14 -2.69 9.45
N ALA A 58 9.31 -2.69 10.77
CA ALA A 58 10.12 -3.70 11.47
C ALA A 58 9.55 -5.12 11.30
N TYR A 59 8.22 -5.27 11.35
CA TYR A 59 7.56 -6.55 11.11
C TYR A 59 7.65 -6.98 9.64
N ASP A 60 7.31 -6.09 8.71
CA ASP A 60 7.28 -6.43 7.28
C ASP A 60 8.69 -6.70 6.73
N SER A 61 9.72 -6.07 7.30
CA SER A 61 11.13 -6.28 6.95
C SER A 61 11.79 -7.47 7.67
N ASN A 62 11.13 -8.03 8.69
CA ASN A 62 11.61 -9.13 9.51
C ASN A 62 10.45 -9.78 10.29
N ILE A 63 9.80 -10.77 9.67
CA ILE A 63 8.60 -11.42 10.21
C ILE A 63 8.98 -12.33 11.38
N THR A 64 8.72 -11.87 12.60
CA THR A 64 8.96 -12.59 13.86
C THR A 64 7.82 -12.35 14.84
N ASP A 65 7.62 -13.27 15.79
CA ASP A 65 6.61 -13.14 16.85
C ASP A 65 6.84 -11.88 17.70
N GLU A 66 8.10 -11.52 17.95
CA GLU A 66 8.47 -10.31 18.71
C GLU A 66 8.06 -9.03 17.97
N ASN A 67 8.38 -8.92 16.68
CA ASN A 67 7.96 -7.77 15.88
C ASN A 67 6.44 -7.72 15.71
N LEU A 68 5.78 -8.88 15.61
CA LEU A 68 4.32 -9.00 15.55
C LEU A 68 3.65 -8.45 16.83
N GLU A 69 4.19 -8.79 18.00
CA GLU A 69 3.72 -8.28 19.29
C GLU A 69 3.84 -6.75 19.35
N VAL A 70 5.00 -6.21 18.94
CA VAL A 70 5.26 -4.76 18.94
C VAL A 70 4.30 -4.01 18.00
N THR A 71 4.12 -4.46 16.74
CA THR A 71 3.17 -3.80 15.82
C THR A 71 1.74 -3.83 16.37
N ASN A 72 1.32 -4.96 16.96
CA ASN A 72 -0.02 -5.08 17.53
C ASN A 72 -0.23 -4.19 18.77
N GLU A 73 0.78 -4.08 19.63
CA GLU A 73 0.74 -3.17 20.79
C GLU A 73 0.60 -1.71 20.34
N VAL A 74 1.46 -1.26 19.41
CA VAL A 74 1.44 0.12 18.89
C VAL A 74 0.10 0.42 18.19
N ALA A 75 -0.41 -0.53 17.40
CA ALA A 75 -1.71 -0.38 16.74
C ALA A 75 -2.86 -0.23 17.75
N THR A 76 -2.84 -1.00 18.84
CA THR A 76 -3.86 -0.95 19.90
C THR A 76 -3.83 0.38 20.64
N GLN A 77 -2.65 0.86 21.02
CA GLN A 77 -2.47 2.16 21.68
C GLN A 77 -2.96 3.31 20.78
N ASN A 78 -2.64 3.26 19.49
CA ASN A 78 -3.07 4.28 18.53
C ASN A 78 -4.58 4.24 18.27
N ALA A 79 -5.19 3.05 18.20
CA ALA A 79 -6.63 2.92 18.06
C ALA A 79 -7.38 3.59 19.24
N ALA A 80 -6.90 3.40 20.47
CA ALA A 80 -7.46 4.05 21.66
C ALA A 80 -7.33 5.59 21.58
N PHE A 81 -6.15 6.09 21.20
CA PHE A 81 -5.90 7.53 21.06
C PHE A 81 -6.80 8.19 19.99
N PHE A 82 -6.89 7.61 18.79
CA PHE A 82 -7.74 8.16 17.73
C PHE A 82 -9.23 8.08 18.07
N LYS A 83 -9.64 7.11 18.89
CA LYS A 83 -11.00 7.03 19.42
C LYS A 83 -11.34 8.23 20.30
N GLU A 84 -10.44 8.63 21.20
CA GLU A 84 -10.64 9.82 22.04
C GLU A 84 -10.74 11.11 21.23
N ILE A 85 -9.91 11.24 20.17
CA ILE A 85 -9.97 12.37 19.25
C ILE A 85 -11.32 12.41 18.52
N SER A 86 -11.74 11.29 17.94
CA SER A 86 -13.03 11.19 17.23
C SER A 86 -14.21 11.52 18.16
N GLU A 87 -14.24 10.95 19.38
CA GLU A 87 -15.28 11.24 20.38
C GLU A 87 -15.31 12.70 20.82
N THR A 88 -14.15 13.37 20.82
CA THR A 88 -14.05 14.80 21.10
C THR A 88 -14.58 15.64 19.95
N LEU A 89 -14.12 15.37 18.73
CA LEU A 89 -14.48 16.12 17.54
C LEU A 89 -15.94 15.90 17.09
N ALA A 90 -16.50 14.72 17.33
CA ALA A 90 -17.89 14.39 17.01
C ALA A 90 -18.92 15.17 17.83
N LYS A 91 -18.50 15.92 18.86
CA LYS A 91 -19.37 16.80 19.66
C LYS A 91 -19.69 18.12 18.95
N TYR A 92 -18.89 18.50 17.95
CA TYR A 92 -19.05 19.75 17.21
C TYR A 92 -19.90 19.52 15.95
N ASP A 93 -20.67 20.53 15.55
CA ASP A 93 -21.37 20.55 14.26
C ASP A 93 -20.39 20.96 13.15
N TYR A 94 -19.38 20.12 12.92
CA TYR A 94 -18.27 20.43 12.03
C TYR A 94 -18.69 20.50 10.56
N GLU A 95 -19.82 19.89 10.18
CA GLU A 95 -20.37 19.99 8.81
C GLU A 95 -20.78 21.43 8.47
N SER A 96 -21.18 22.20 9.49
CA SER A 96 -21.55 23.61 9.36
C SER A 96 -20.33 24.55 9.30
N PHE A 97 -19.11 24.07 9.53
CA PHE A 97 -17.89 24.89 9.49
C PHE A 97 -17.71 25.54 8.10
N GLN A 98 -17.41 26.83 8.11
CA GLN A 98 -17.14 27.67 6.95
C GLN A 98 -15.72 27.47 6.41
N ASP A 99 -14.76 27.13 7.27
CA ASP A 99 -13.42 26.74 6.84
C ASP A 99 -13.44 25.32 6.27
N ASP A 100 -13.36 25.22 4.94
CA ASP A 100 -13.38 23.96 4.20
C ASP A 100 -12.22 23.02 4.59
N ASP A 101 -11.03 23.58 4.87
CA ASP A 101 -9.88 22.80 5.29
C ASP A 101 -10.14 22.24 6.69
N LEU A 102 -10.54 23.09 7.65
CA LEU A 102 -10.88 22.65 9.00
C LEU A 102 -12.00 21.59 9.00
N ARG A 103 -13.05 21.80 8.22
CA ARG A 103 -14.14 20.83 8.05
C ARG A 103 -13.60 19.48 7.54
N ARG A 104 -12.71 19.49 6.55
CA ARG A 104 -12.07 18.27 6.03
C ARG A 104 -11.19 17.59 7.07
N ARG A 105 -10.35 18.35 7.79
CA ARG A 105 -9.51 17.86 8.89
C ARG A 105 -10.34 17.08 9.92
N VAL A 106 -11.46 17.67 10.33
CA VAL A 106 -12.37 17.08 11.33
C VAL A 106 -13.10 15.86 10.77
N LYS A 107 -13.69 15.96 9.57
CA LYS A 107 -14.38 14.83 8.90
C LYS A 107 -13.51 13.59 8.87
N LYS A 108 -12.23 13.77 8.55
CA LYS A 108 -11.24 12.71 8.53
C LYS A 108 -11.00 12.13 9.92
N LEU A 109 -10.63 12.93 10.92
CA LEU A 109 -10.37 12.42 12.27
C LEU A 109 -11.59 11.79 12.98
N VAL A 110 -12.81 12.19 12.61
CA VAL A 110 -14.03 11.56 13.13
C VAL A 110 -14.21 10.15 12.56
N GLY A 111 -13.77 9.89 11.32
CA GLY A 111 -13.81 8.59 10.68
C GLY A 111 -12.81 7.61 11.31
N LEU A 112 -13.31 6.69 12.15
CA LEU A 112 -12.46 5.78 12.93
C LEU A 112 -11.89 4.57 12.16
N GLY A 113 -12.43 4.26 10.98
CA GLY A 113 -12.09 3.02 10.26
C GLY A 113 -12.22 1.80 11.19
N TYR A 114 -11.21 0.94 11.22
CA TYR A 114 -11.20 -0.22 12.11
C TYR A 114 -11.15 0.11 13.60
N SER A 115 -10.69 1.31 14.00
CA SER A 115 -10.63 1.73 15.41
C SER A 115 -12.02 1.92 16.05
N ALA A 116 -13.09 1.86 15.24
CA ALA A 116 -14.47 1.81 15.72
C ALA A 116 -14.81 0.49 16.44
N LEU A 117 -14.04 -0.57 16.18
CA LEU A 117 -14.27 -1.88 16.80
C LEU A 117 -13.98 -1.87 18.30
N PRO A 118 -14.72 -2.66 19.11
CA PRO A 118 -14.29 -3.00 20.46
C PRO A 118 -12.90 -3.65 20.45
N GLU A 119 -12.11 -3.40 21.50
CA GLU A 119 -10.71 -3.85 21.62
C GLU A 119 -10.52 -5.34 21.29
N ASP A 120 -11.38 -6.22 21.82
CA ASP A 120 -11.30 -7.67 21.58
C ASP A 120 -11.56 -8.06 20.11
N LYS A 121 -12.39 -7.29 19.41
CA LYS A 121 -12.67 -7.49 17.98
C LYS A 121 -11.61 -6.87 17.09
N PHE A 122 -11.06 -5.72 17.49
CA PHE A 122 -9.93 -5.09 16.81
C PHE A 122 -8.71 -6.00 16.81
N ALA A 123 -8.37 -6.57 17.97
CA ALA A 123 -7.29 -7.55 18.11
C ALA A 123 -7.51 -8.77 17.21
N LYS A 124 -8.70 -9.41 17.28
CA LYS A 124 -9.03 -10.57 16.42
C LYS A 124 -8.94 -10.26 14.92
N MET A 125 -9.37 -9.06 14.50
CA MET A 125 -9.28 -8.63 13.11
C MET A 125 -7.81 -8.45 12.68
N ARG A 126 -6.99 -7.79 13.52
CA ARG A 126 -5.55 -7.63 13.27
C ARG A 126 -4.84 -8.97 13.18
N ASP A 127 -5.11 -9.89 14.10
CA ASP A 127 -4.56 -11.24 14.09
C ASP A 127 -4.95 -11.97 12.79
N ALA A 128 -6.22 -11.87 12.37
CA ALA A 128 -6.66 -12.47 11.11
C ALA A 128 -5.90 -11.90 9.89
N ILE A 129 -5.73 -10.58 9.81
CA ILE A 129 -4.98 -9.93 8.72
C ILE A 129 -3.51 -10.37 8.73
N ASN A 130 -2.86 -10.34 9.88
CA ASN A 130 -1.45 -10.71 9.99
C ASN A 130 -1.23 -12.19 9.67
N ASN A 131 -2.13 -13.08 10.09
CA ASN A 131 -2.09 -14.50 9.75
C ASN A 131 -2.24 -14.72 8.23
N MET A 132 -3.11 -13.97 7.55
CA MET A 132 -3.25 -14.05 6.09
C MET A 132 -1.96 -13.62 5.39
N LYS A 133 -1.36 -12.51 5.82
CA LYS A 133 -0.08 -12.01 5.27
C LYS A 133 1.07 -12.97 5.49
N GLU A 134 1.20 -13.47 6.72
CA GLU A 134 2.25 -14.42 7.06
C GLU A 134 2.10 -15.71 6.24
N ASN A 135 0.89 -16.25 6.14
CA ASN A 135 0.62 -17.41 5.29
C ASN A 135 1.07 -17.13 3.86
N TYR A 136 0.62 -16.01 3.27
CA TYR A 136 0.97 -15.65 1.90
C TYR A 136 2.50 -15.52 1.70
N ALA A 137 3.19 -14.83 2.62
CA ALA A 137 4.64 -14.59 2.51
C ALA A 137 5.47 -15.88 2.68
N LYS A 138 5.01 -16.83 3.50
CA LYS A 138 5.78 -18.04 3.87
C LYS A 138 5.46 -19.27 3.02
N ILE A 139 4.55 -19.19 2.05
CA ILE A 139 4.24 -20.36 1.20
C ILE A 139 5.50 -20.83 0.48
N LYS A 140 5.72 -22.15 0.60
CA LYS A 140 6.73 -22.89 -0.14
C LYS A 140 6.06 -24.00 -0.95
N VAL A 141 6.47 -24.15 -2.20
CA VAL A 141 5.96 -25.16 -3.13
C VAL A 141 7.08 -26.13 -3.49
N CYS A 142 6.73 -27.41 -3.67
CA CYS A 142 7.67 -28.43 -4.12
C CYS A 142 7.95 -28.31 -5.62
N ASP A 143 9.18 -28.58 -6.04
CA ASP A 143 9.60 -28.48 -7.42
C ASP A 143 8.87 -29.49 -8.32
N PHE A 144 8.57 -29.12 -9.57
CA PHE A 144 7.87 -29.95 -10.55
C PHE A 144 8.66 -31.20 -10.94
N HIS A 145 9.98 -31.04 -11.10
CA HIS A 145 10.90 -32.06 -11.56
C HIS A 145 11.52 -32.85 -10.40
N ASP A 146 11.65 -32.25 -9.21
CA ASP A 146 12.10 -32.92 -7.98
C ASP A 146 11.17 -32.66 -6.79
N ARG A 147 10.27 -33.62 -6.54
CA ARG A 147 9.30 -33.55 -5.44
C ARG A 147 9.92 -33.54 -4.04
N THR A 148 11.23 -33.76 -3.91
CA THR A 148 11.93 -33.69 -2.62
C THR A 148 12.43 -32.30 -2.28
N LYS A 149 12.49 -31.40 -3.27
CA LYS A 149 12.87 -30.00 -3.10
C LYS A 149 11.60 -29.15 -2.90
N CYS A 150 11.38 -28.66 -1.67
CA CYS A 150 10.18 -27.91 -1.28
C CYS A 150 10.51 -26.56 -0.63
N ASP A 151 11.33 -25.78 -1.34
CA ASP A 151 11.88 -24.50 -0.90
C ASP A 151 11.54 -23.33 -1.83
N LEU A 152 10.77 -23.56 -2.90
CA LEU A 152 10.39 -22.54 -3.88
C LEU A 152 9.35 -21.59 -3.30
N SER A 153 9.67 -20.30 -3.21
CA SER A 153 8.74 -19.24 -2.83
C SER A 153 8.05 -18.66 -4.05
N LEU A 154 6.96 -17.90 -3.82
CA LEU A 154 6.40 -17.03 -4.86
C LEU A 154 7.48 -16.19 -5.52
N GLU A 155 8.27 -15.53 -4.68
CA GLU A 155 9.30 -14.57 -5.05
C GLU A 155 10.70 -15.05 -4.61
N PRO A 156 11.64 -15.35 -5.55
CA PRO A 156 11.54 -15.22 -7.00
C PRO A 156 11.02 -16.45 -7.74
N GLU A 157 11.08 -17.64 -7.14
CA GLU A 157 11.14 -18.87 -7.93
C GLU A 157 9.89 -19.13 -8.77
N LEU A 158 8.69 -19.08 -8.18
CA LEU A 158 7.46 -19.33 -8.94
C LEU A 158 7.23 -18.23 -9.97
N THR A 159 7.44 -16.98 -9.60
CA THR A 159 7.41 -15.83 -10.51
C THR A 159 8.25 -16.05 -11.76
N GLU A 160 9.52 -16.44 -11.60
CA GLU A 160 10.45 -16.66 -12.71
C GLU A 160 10.01 -17.84 -13.58
N ILE A 161 9.53 -18.91 -12.95
CA ILE A 161 9.01 -20.08 -13.66
C ILE A 161 7.81 -19.70 -14.50
N LEU A 162 6.82 -19.00 -13.92
CA LEU A 162 5.63 -18.57 -14.64
C LEU A 162 5.98 -17.62 -15.80
N ALA A 163 6.96 -16.73 -15.62
CA ALA A 163 7.39 -15.80 -16.65
C ALA A 163 8.11 -16.48 -17.83
N ASN A 164 8.96 -17.49 -17.55
CA ASN A 164 9.91 -18.04 -18.54
C ASN A 164 9.56 -19.44 -19.03
N SER A 165 8.91 -20.29 -18.24
CA SER A 165 8.52 -21.63 -18.68
C SER A 165 7.46 -21.56 -19.78
N ARG A 166 7.52 -22.55 -20.67
CA ARG A 166 6.57 -22.77 -21.76
C ARG A 166 6.05 -24.21 -21.74
N ASP A 167 6.17 -24.90 -20.61
CA ASP A 167 5.57 -26.22 -20.38
C ASP A 167 4.23 -26.04 -19.66
N ALA A 168 3.14 -26.36 -20.36
CA ALA A 168 1.79 -26.17 -19.83
C ALA A 168 1.50 -26.97 -18.54
N GLU A 169 2.06 -28.19 -18.40
CA GLU A 169 1.80 -29.00 -17.21
C GLU A 169 2.65 -28.57 -16.02
N GLU A 170 3.87 -28.06 -16.26
CA GLU A 170 4.70 -27.42 -15.23
C GLU A 170 4.01 -26.15 -14.69
N LEU A 171 3.62 -25.24 -15.58
CA LEU A 171 2.95 -23.98 -15.23
C LEU A 171 1.66 -24.24 -14.43
N LYS A 172 0.85 -25.20 -14.90
CA LYS A 172 -0.37 -25.63 -14.22
C LYS A 172 -0.11 -26.22 -12.85
N TYR A 173 0.95 -27.02 -12.70
CA TYR A 173 1.32 -27.59 -11.42
C TYR A 173 1.61 -26.48 -10.40
N TYR A 174 2.51 -25.55 -10.72
CA TYR A 174 2.88 -24.48 -9.81
C TYR A 174 1.72 -23.56 -9.47
N TRP A 175 0.92 -23.19 -10.47
CA TRP A 175 -0.32 -22.43 -10.26
C TRP A 175 -1.25 -23.13 -9.27
N GLN A 176 -1.51 -24.42 -9.46
CA GLN A 176 -2.41 -25.17 -8.58
C GLN A 176 -1.86 -25.27 -7.16
N GLN A 177 -0.58 -25.59 -6.99
CA GLN A 177 0.02 -25.68 -5.65
C GLN A 177 0.01 -24.37 -4.90
N TRP A 178 0.28 -23.26 -5.60
CA TRP A 178 0.23 -21.93 -4.99
C TRP A 178 -1.17 -21.63 -4.47
N TYR A 179 -2.20 -21.82 -5.30
CA TYR A 179 -3.59 -21.57 -4.89
C TYR A 179 -4.08 -22.55 -3.82
N ASP A 180 -3.67 -23.82 -3.85
CA ASP A 180 -4.00 -24.80 -2.81
C ASP A 180 -3.40 -24.42 -1.44
N ALA A 181 -2.24 -23.77 -1.42
CA ALA A 181 -1.57 -23.31 -0.20
C ALA A 181 -2.03 -21.91 0.26
N ALA A 182 -2.32 -21.02 -0.68
CA ALA A 182 -2.71 -19.63 -0.41
C ALA A 182 -4.21 -19.46 -0.10
N GLY A 183 -5.07 -20.27 -0.72
CA GLY A 183 -6.50 -20.02 -0.79
C GLY A 183 -7.34 -20.97 0.06
N ALA A 184 -7.75 -20.53 1.25
CA ALA A 184 -9.01 -21.00 1.86
C ALA A 184 -10.09 -19.93 1.61
N PRO A 185 -11.33 -20.30 1.21
CA PRO A 185 -12.38 -19.32 0.94
C PRO A 185 -12.76 -18.57 2.21
N THR A 186 -12.53 -17.26 2.23
CA THR A 186 -13.02 -16.37 3.28
C THR A 186 -14.20 -15.56 2.75
N HIS A 187 -15.40 -15.82 3.28
CA HIS A 187 -16.60 -15.03 2.98
C HIS A 187 -16.79 -13.96 4.05
N TYR A 188 -16.63 -12.69 3.67
CA TYR A 188 -16.87 -11.54 4.55
C TYR A 188 -18.14 -10.79 4.14
N ALA A 189 -18.85 -10.24 5.13
CA ALA A 189 -19.92 -9.27 4.91
C ALA A 189 -19.28 -7.90 4.57
N SER A 190 -19.81 -7.22 3.55
CA SER A 190 -19.07 -6.23 2.75
C SER A 190 -18.47 -5.05 3.55
N GLY A 191 -17.18 -4.79 3.33
CA GLY A 191 -16.50 -3.52 3.64
C GLY A 191 -16.50 -2.51 2.47
N ALA A 192 -17.18 -2.84 1.36
CA ALA A 192 -17.08 -2.13 0.09
C ALA A 192 -17.47 -0.64 0.17
N GLU A 193 -18.51 -0.29 0.92
CA GLU A 193 -18.92 1.11 1.11
C GLU A 193 -17.79 1.96 1.74
N SER A 194 -17.04 1.39 2.69
CA SER A 194 -15.89 2.07 3.29
C SER A 194 -14.74 2.27 2.31
N TRP A 195 -14.58 1.38 1.33
CA TRP A 195 -13.56 1.52 0.29
C TRP A 195 -13.97 2.56 -0.76
N LEU A 196 -15.23 2.53 -1.21
CA LEU A 196 -15.77 3.49 -2.17
C LEU A 196 -15.81 4.92 -1.61
N ALA A 197 -16.02 5.07 -0.29
CA ALA A 197 -16.01 6.38 0.37
C ALA A 197 -14.68 7.16 0.22
N ALA A 198 -13.57 6.49 -0.12
CA ALA A 198 -12.29 7.15 -0.38
C ALA A 198 -12.33 8.05 -1.62
N TYR A 199 -13.20 7.74 -2.59
CA TYR A 199 -13.37 8.51 -3.83
C TYR A 199 -14.29 9.71 -3.66
N GLU A 200 -15.02 9.80 -2.53
CA GLU A 200 -15.96 10.89 -2.21
C GLU A 200 -16.97 11.17 -3.34
N ASP A 201 -17.36 10.13 -4.08
CA ASP A 201 -18.29 10.18 -5.22
C ASP A 201 -19.25 8.98 -5.16
N GLU A 202 -20.54 9.26 -4.96
CA GLU A 202 -21.60 8.25 -4.86
C GLU A 202 -21.84 7.49 -6.18
N THR A 203 -21.38 8.04 -7.30
CA THR A 203 -21.51 7.44 -8.64
C THR A 203 -20.24 6.72 -9.09
N PHE A 204 -19.24 6.59 -8.23
CA PHE A 204 -17.94 6.02 -8.59
C PHE A 204 -18.05 4.58 -9.15
N GLU A 205 -18.92 3.75 -8.58
CA GLU A 205 -19.17 2.38 -9.07
C GLU A 205 -19.71 2.38 -10.51
N ASP A 206 -20.72 3.22 -10.80
CA ASP A 206 -21.27 3.39 -12.15
C ASP A 206 -20.21 3.90 -13.15
N GLN A 207 -19.32 4.80 -12.71
CA GLN A 207 -18.23 5.31 -13.54
C GLN A 207 -17.22 4.22 -13.91
N VAL A 208 -16.86 3.36 -12.94
CA VAL A 208 -15.95 2.22 -13.19
C VAL A 208 -16.60 1.23 -14.17
N ASP A 209 -17.87 0.89 -13.97
CA ASP A 209 -18.61 0.01 -14.88
C ASP A 209 -18.67 0.58 -16.31
N ALA A 210 -18.93 1.88 -16.45
CA ALA A 210 -18.94 2.55 -17.75
C ALA A 210 -17.58 2.46 -18.46
N VAL A 211 -16.48 2.71 -17.75
CA VAL A 211 -15.12 2.60 -18.31
C VAL A 211 -14.80 1.16 -18.72
N ILE A 212 -15.18 0.16 -17.92
CA ILE A 212 -14.97 -1.25 -18.26
C ILE A 212 -15.76 -1.64 -19.53
N GLU A 213 -16.99 -1.17 -19.69
CA GLU A 213 -17.77 -1.40 -20.91
C GLU A 213 -17.18 -0.70 -22.14
N GLU A 214 -16.61 0.49 -21.98
CA GLU A 214 -15.89 1.17 -23.07
C GLU A 214 -14.63 0.42 -23.51
N LEU A 215 -13.90 -0.18 -22.55
CA LEU A 215 -12.68 -0.95 -22.81
C LEU A 215 -12.97 -2.36 -23.35
N ARG A 216 -14.14 -2.94 -23.03
CA ARG A 216 -14.51 -4.33 -23.35
C ARG A 216 -14.27 -4.70 -24.81
N PRO A 217 -14.73 -3.94 -25.84
CA PRO A 217 -14.54 -4.33 -27.22
C PRO A 217 -13.06 -4.43 -27.63
N PHE A 218 -12.21 -3.55 -27.08
CA PHE A 218 -10.77 -3.58 -27.33
C PHE A 218 -10.12 -4.78 -26.63
N TYR A 219 -10.43 -4.99 -25.35
CA TYR A 219 -9.93 -6.13 -24.59
C TYR A 219 -10.33 -7.46 -25.23
N GLU A 220 -11.55 -7.60 -25.74
CA GLU A 220 -12.00 -8.83 -26.41
C GLU A 220 -11.21 -9.13 -27.70
N GLN A 221 -10.77 -8.11 -28.45
CA GLN A 221 -9.88 -8.31 -29.60
C GLN A 221 -8.51 -8.82 -29.16
N ILE A 222 -7.92 -8.20 -28.12
CA ILE A 222 -6.62 -8.61 -27.56
C ILE A 222 -6.71 -10.02 -27.00
N HIS A 223 -7.70 -10.31 -26.16
CA HIS A 223 -7.97 -11.63 -25.61
C HIS A 223 -8.17 -12.67 -26.72
N GLY A 224 -8.96 -12.37 -27.75
CA GLY A 224 -9.18 -13.26 -28.89
C GLY A 224 -7.88 -13.59 -29.65
N TYR A 225 -7.04 -12.58 -29.88
CA TYR A 225 -5.75 -12.73 -30.54
C TYR A 225 -4.74 -13.52 -29.70
N VAL A 226 -4.62 -13.20 -28.41
CA VAL A 226 -3.74 -13.92 -27.47
C VAL A 226 -4.18 -15.39 -27.36
N ARG A 227 -5.48 -15.66 -27.22
CA ARG A 227 -6.01 -17.03 -27.24
C ARG A 227 -5.65 -17.77 -28.52
N TYR A 228 -5.78 -17.12 -29.67
CA TYR A 228 -5.39 -17.70 -30.95
C TYR A 228 -3.90 -18.06 -30.97
N LYS A 229 -3.01 -17.16 -30.53
CA LYS A 229 -1.56 -17.39 -30.50
C LYS A 229 -1.13 -18.47 -29.51
N LEU A 230 -1.70 -18.46 -28.30
CA LEU A 230 -1.46 -19.51 -27.32
C LEU A 230 -1.93 -20.87 -27.84
N ARG A 231 -3.05 -20.92 -28.56
CA ARG A 231 -3.53 -22.15 -29.19
C ARG A 231 -2.63 -22.63 -30.33
N GLU A 232 -2.10 -21.74 -31.15
CA GLU A 232 -1.10 -22.10 -32.17
C GLU A 232 0.16 -22.72 -31.52
N PHE A 233 0.56 -22.21 -30.35
CA PHE A 233 1.77 -22.65 -29.65
C PHE A 233 1.57 -23.93 -28.83
N TYR A 234 0.57 -23.97 -27.93
CA TYR A 234 0.31 -25.07 -27.00
C TYR A 234 -0.58 -26.18 -27.57
N GLY A 235 -1.31 -25.91 -28.66
CA GLY A 235 -2.20 -26.86 -29.30
C GLY A 235 -3.65 -26.81 -28.80
N GLU A 236 -4.52 -27.50 -29.54
CA GLU A 236 -5.98 -27.43 -29.41
C GLU A 236 -6.52 -28.12 -28.15
N ASP A 237 -5.78 -29.12 -27.65
CA ASP A 237 -6.12 -29.87 -26.44
C ASP A 237 -5.86 -29.05 -25.17
N VAL A 238 -4.97 -28.06 -25.23
CA VAL A 238 -4.61 -27.18 -24.12
C VAL A 238 -5.44 -25.90 -24.13
N VAL A 239 -5.59 -25.27 -25.30
CA VAL A 239 -6.29 -23.98 -25.44
C VAL A 239 -7.48 -24.11 -26.38
N SER A 240 -8.68 -23.96 -25.80
CA SER A 240 -9.92 -23.95 -26.57
C SER A 240 -9.97 -22.78 -27.55
N GLU A 241 -10.49 -23.01 -28.77
CA GLU A 241 -10.71 -21.94 -29.75
C GLU A 241 -11.73 -20.90 -29.26
N LYS A 242 -12.72 -21.32 -28.47
CA LYS A 242 -13.89 -20.50 -28.09
C LYS A 242 -14.05 -20.30 -26.59
N GLY A 243 -13.39 -21.11 -25.77
CA GLY A 243 -13.43 -21.01 -24.32
C GLY A 243 -12.53 -19.90 -23.76
N PRO A 244 -12.53 -19.69 -22.43
CA PRO A 244 -11.57 -18.83 -21.74
C PRO A 244 -10.13 -19.33 -21.93
N ILE A 245 -9.16 -18.43 -21.78
CA ILE A 245 -7.74 -18.78 -21.76
C ILE A 245 -7.41 -19.45 -20.41
N PRO A 246 -6.69 -20.58 -20.38
CA PRO A 246 -6.14 -21.11 -19.13
C PRO A 246 -5.13 -20.13 -18.50
N MET A 247 -5.45 -19.59 -17.33
CA MET A 247 -4.73 -18.43 -16.78
C MET A 247 -3.24 -18.67 -16.47
N HIS A 248 -2.86 -19.91 -16.13
CA HIS A 248 -1.46 -20.29 -15.87
C HIS A 248 -0.55 -20.16 -17.10
N LEU A 249 -1.09 -19.92 -18.30
CA LEU A 249 -0.33 -19.75 -19.54
C LEU A 249 -0.02 -18.28 -19.85
N LEU A 250 -0.43 -17.33 -19.01
CA LEU A 250 -0.34 -15.89 -19.28
C LEU A 250 0.90 -15.22 -18.67
N GLY A 251 1.87 -16.02 -18.19
CA GLY A 251 3.17 -15.51 -17.77
C GLY A 251 3.20 -14.84 -16.38
N ASN A 252 2.12 -14.97 -15.61
CA ASN A 252 1.92 -14.34 -14.30
C ASN A 252 0.97 -15.20 -13.46
N MET A 253 1.19 -15.26 -12.14
CA MET A 253 0.42 -16.12 -11.22
C MET A 253 -1.09 -15.86 -11.25
N TRP A 254 -1.50 -14.61 -11.44
CA TRP A 254 -2.89 -14.14 -11.42
C TRP A 254 -3.43 -13.75 -12.80
N ALA A 255 -2.63 -13.90 -13.86
CA ALA A 255 -2.89 -13.39 -15.20
C ALA A 255 -3.25 -11.89 -15.27
N GLN A 256 -2.72 -11.06 -14.37
CA GLN A 256 -3.01 -9.62 -14.33
C GLN A 256 -2.19 -8.78 -15.32
N GLY A 257 -1.02 -9.29 -15.75
CA GLY A 257 -0.17 -8.71 -16.79
C GLY A 257 0.33 -9.84 -17.71
N TRP A 258 0.40 -9.58 -19.03
CA TRP A 258 0.66 -10.59 -20.06
C TRP A 258 1.94 -10.32 -20.87
N GLY A 259 2.77 -9.34 -20.47
CA GLY A 259 3.99 -9.01 -21.20
C GLY A 259 5.02 -10.14 -21.23
N ASN A 260 5.01 -11.05 -20.25
CA ASN A 260 5.95 -12.17 -20.17
C ASN A 260 5.80 -13.21 -21.29
N ILE A 261 4.67 -13.20 -22.02
CA ILE A 261 4.41 -14.08 -23.17
C ILE A 261 4.51 -13.35 -24.52
N ALA A 262 5.18 -12.18 -24.55
CA ALA A 262 5.38 -11.41 -25.78
C ALA A 262 6.14 -12.20 -26.87
N ASP A 263 6.99 -13.16 -26.50
CA ASP A 263 7.66 -14.09 -27.41
C ASP A 263 6.68 -14.99 -28.19
N ILE A 264 5.54 -15.37 -27.58
CA ILE A 264 4.49 -16.16 -28.22
C ILE A 264 3.52 -15.26 -29.01
N THR A 265 3.21 -14.09 -28.45
CA THR A 265 2.09 -13.26 -28.88
C THR A 265 2.49 -12.10 -29.79
N SER A 266 3.78 -11.80 -29.96
CA SER A 266 4.21 -10.70 -30.83
C SER A 266 3.74 -10.90 -32.28
N PRO A 267 3.10 -9.89 -32.90
CA PRO A 267 2.65 -9.98 -34.30
C PRO A 267 3.78 -10.17 -35.32
N PHE A 268 5.00 -9.72 -34.99
CA PHE A 268 6.17 -9.74 -35.86
C PHE A 268 7.35 -10.39 -35.13
N GLY A 269 7.33 -11.73 -35.05
CA GLY A 269 8.35 -12.50 -34.33
C GLY A 269 9.77 -12.42 -34.90
N ASP A 270 9.94 -11.85 -36.09
CA ASP A 270 11.24 -11.58 -36.72
C ASP A 270 11.85 -10.22 -36.32
N ARG A 271 11.11 -9.39 -35.58
CA ARG A 271 11.59 -8.10 -35.09
C ARG A 271 12.05 -8.22 -33.64
N GLN A 272 13.17 -7.57 -33.34
CA GLN A 272 13.66 -7.44 -31.98
C GLN A 272 12.59 -6.77 -31.12
N LEU A 273 12.16 -7.48 -30.07
CA LEU A 273 11.38 -6.88 -29.00
C LEU A 273 12.29 -5.90 -28.25
N LEU A 274 11.71 -4.80 -27.78
CA LEU A 274 12.40 -3.90 -26.86
C LEU A 274 12.47 -4.62 -25.51
N ASP A 275 13.52 -5.39 -25.34
CA ASP A 275 13.89 -6.04 -24.08
C ASP A 275 15.37 -5.73 -23.87
N VAL A 276 15.67 -4.92 -22.86
CA VAL A 276 17.03 -4.41 -22.61
C VAL A 276 17.70 -5.07 -21.42
N THR A 277 17.08 -6.13 -20.90
CA THR A 277 17.55 -7.03 -19.84
C THR A 277 19.01 -7.46 -20.03
N GLU A 278 19.30 -8.22 -21.09
CA GLU A 278 20.65 -8.72 -21.36
C GLU A 278 21.70 -7.60 -21.48
N GLU A 279 21.28 -6.40 -21.85
CA GLU A 279 22.14 -5.24 -21.94
C GLU A 279 22.42 -4.62 -20.56
N MET A 280 21.44 -4.61 -19.66
CA MET A 280 21.63 -4.22 -18.25
C MET A 280 22.62 -5.14 -17.53
N VAL A 281 22.45 -6.46 -17.67
CA VAL A 281 23.42 -7.47 -17.25
C VAL A 281 24.82 -7.11 -17.71
N ARG A 282 24.94 -6.91 -19.02
CA ARG A 282 26.22 -6.80 -19.70
C ARG A 282 26.95 -5.54 -19.25
N GLN A 283 26.19 -4.50 -18.90
CA GLN A 283 26.70 -3.25 -18.33
C GLN A 283 26.91 -3.31 -16.81
N GLY A 284 26.45 -4.37 -16.14
CA GLY A 284 26.63 -4.58 -14.71
C GLY A 284 25.76 -3.66 -13.85
N TYR A 285 24.52 -3.40 -14.29
CA TYR A 285 23.55 -2.67 -13.47
C TYR A 285 23.25 -3.43 -12.18
N ASN A 286 23.07 -2.68 -11.10
CA ASN A 286 22.59 -3.19 -9.82
C ASN A 286 21.42 -2.34 -9.31
N PRO A 287 20.59 -2.87 -8.39
CA PRO A 287 19.43 -2.17 -7.84
C PRO A 287 19.70 -0.71 -7.43
N ILE A 288 20.81 -0.43 -6.75
CA ILE A 288 21.15 0.96 -6.36
C ILE A 288 21.23 1.90 -7.56
N GLN A 289 21.94 1.52 -8.62
CA GLN A 289 22.07 2.34 -9.83
C GLN A 289 20.73 2.61 -10.49
N MET A 290 19.78 1.70 -10.33
CA MET A 290 18.46 1.78 -10.94
C MET A 290 17.56 2.76 -10.19
N PHE A 291 17.63 2.74 -8.86
CA PHE A 291 17.05 3.79 -8.05
C PHE A 291 17.72 5.15 -8.32
N GLU A 292 19.05 5.19 -8.54
CA GLU A 292 19.76 6.44 -8.88
C GLU A 292 19.29 7.03 -10.22
N MET A 293 19.05 6.18 -11.22
CA MET A 293 18.45 6.61 -12.49
C MET A 293 17.05 7.20 -12.29
N GLY A 294 16.26 6.59 -11.41
CA GLY A 294 14.95 7.11 -11.02
C GLY A 294 15.01 8.48 -10.37
N ASP A 295 15.87 8.61 -9.36
CA ASP A 295 16.11 9.89 -8.68
C ASP A 295 16.60 10.95 -9.67
N ALA A 296 17.50 10.60 -10.60
CA ALA A 296 17.98 11.49 -11.65
C ALA A 296 16.87 11.92 -12.61
N PHE A 297 15.97 11.01 -12.97
CA PHE A 297 14.81 11.34 -13.80
C PHE A 297 13.90 12.37 -13.12
N PHE A 298 13.52 12.15 -11.86
CA PHE A 298 12.68 13.10 -11.12
C PHE A 298 13.37 14.47 -10.97
N GLN A 299 14.67 14.49 -10.68
CA GLN A 299 15.44 15.73 -10.66
C GLN A 299 15.48 16.43 -12.02
N SER A 300 15.50 15.69 -13.14
CA SER A 300 15.44 16.27 -14.49
C SER A 300 14.12 17.01 -14.76
N LEU A 301 13.05 16.62 -14.06
CA LEU A 301 11.75 17.29 -14.06
C LEU A 301 11.64 18.39 -12.98
N ASN A 302 12.76 18.77 -12.36
CA ASN A 302 12.81 19.76 -11.28
C ASN A 302 12.01 19.35 -10.03
N MET A 303 11.85 18.03 -9.79
CA MET A 303 11.29 17.49 -8.55
C MET A 303 12.40 17.30 -7.50
N SER A 304 12.00 17.11 -6.24
CA SER A 304 12.99 16.97 -5.17
C SER A 304 13.75 15.67 -5.26
N LYS A 305 15.05 15.75 -4.98
CA LYS A 305 15.92 14.60 -4.80
C LYS A 305 15.46 13.76 -3.60
N VAL A 306 15.59 12.43 -3.69
CA VAL A 306 15.35 11.55 -2.53
C VAL A 306 16.39 11.82 -1.42
N PRO A 307 15.99 11.86 -0.13
CA PRO A 307 16.89 12.20 0.96
C PRO A 307 17.90 11.09 1.25
N GLN A 308 19.00 11.43 1.94
CA GLN A 308 20.05 10.46 2.29
C GLN A 308 19.51 9.29 3.14
N THR A 309 18.55 9.56 4.02
CA THR A 309 17.90 8.56 4.87
C THR A 309 17.18 7.47 4.08
N PHE A 310 16.75 7.74 2.85
CA PHE A 310 16.20 6.72 1.95
C PHE A 310 17.26 5.67 1.62
N TRP A 311 18.43 6.08 1.16
CA TRP A 311 19.51 5.15 0.78
C TRP A 311 20.03 4.33 1.95
N GLU A 312 20.01 4.90 3.15
CA GLU A 312 20.53 4.27 4.37
C GLU A 312 19.56 3.27 4.99
N LYS A 313 18.25 3.44 4.80
CA LYS A 313 17.22 2.69 5.53
C LYS A 313 16.33 1.82 4.66
N SER A 314 16.28 2.06 3.35
CA SER A 314 15.50 1.23 2.44
C SER A 314 16.13 -0.15 2.27
N ILE A 315 15.28 -1.16 2.17
CA ILE A 315 15.66 -2.50 1.71
C ILE A 315 15.42 -2.51 0.20
N LEU A 316 16.50 -2.34 -0.57
CA LEU A 316 16.46 -2.26 -2.04
C LEU A 316 16.76 -3.60 -2.70
N GLU A 317 17.17 -4.59 -1.90
CA GLU A 317 17.52 -5.96 -2.29
C GLU A 317 17.03 -6.92 -1.22
N LYS A 318 16.69 -8.16 -1.61
CA LYS A 318 16.32 -9.21 -0.64
C LYS A 318 17.51 -9.51 0.28
N PRO A 319 17.33 -9.52 1.61
CA PRO A 319 18.41 -9.91 2.51
C PRO A 319 18.77 -11.40 2.40
N ASP A 320 20.08 -11.69 2.37
CA ASP A 320 20.65 -13.05 2.30
C ASP A 320 20.76 -13.75 3.68
N ASP A 321 20.27 -13.11 4.75
CA ASP A 321 20.42 -13.58 6.13
C ASP A 321 19.35 -14.58 6.57
N GLY A 322 18.47 -14.98 5.65
CA GLY A 322 17.44 -16.01 5.88
C GLY A 322 16.23 -15.52 6.67
N ARG A 323 16.09 -14.21 6.88
CA ARG A 323 14.87 -13.65 7.48
C ARG A 323 13.68 -13.81 6.55
N ASP A 324 12.51 -14.04 7.13
CA ASP A 324 11.24 -13.89 6.41
C ASP A 324 10.88 -12.41 6.33
N LEU A 325 10.40 -11.95 5.18
CA LEU A 325 9.96 -10.57 4.96
C LEU A 325 8.81 -10.54 3.94
N ILE A 326 8.03 -9.47 3.96
CA ILE A 326 7.06 -9.16 2.91
C ILE A 326 7.83 -8.59 1.73
N CYS A 327 7.96 -9.38 0.67
CA CYS A 327 8.70 -8.98 -0.53
C CYS A 327 7.89 -8.15 -1.54
N HIS A 328 6.61 -7.93 -1.24
CA HIS A 328 5.73 -7.11 -2.07
C HIS A 328 6.22 -5.65 -2.10
N ALA A 329 6.38 -5.07 -3.29
CA ALA A 329 6.86 -3.70 -3.45
C ALA A 329 5.97 -2.69 -2.74
N SER A 330 6.56 -1.90 -1.84
CA SER A 330 5.83 -0.90 -1.07
C SER A 330 6.67 0.38 -0.84
N ALA A 331 5.99 1.47 -0.49
CA ALA A 331 6.60 2.75 -0.15
C ALA A 331 6.06 3.27 1.19
N TRP A 332 6.96 3.76 2.05
CA TRP A 332 6.68 3.94 3.48
C TRP A 332 6.94 5.36 3.99
N ASP A 333 5.88 6.11 4.28
CA ASP A 333 5.97 7.43 4.95
C ASP A 333 6.09 7.26 6.47
N PHE A 334 7.20 7.76 7.04
CA PHE A 334 7.48 7.66 8.48
C PHE A 334 7.00 8.86 9.29
N SER A 335 6.35 9.87 8.68
CA SER A 335 5.70 10.99 9.37
C SER A 335 6.61 11.73 10.39
N LYS A 336 7.92 11.81 10.14
CA LYS A 336 8.83 12.55 11.02
C LYS A 336 8.66 14.06 10.81
N PRO A 337 8.44 14.84 11.89
CA PRO A 337 8.49 16.28 11.80
C PRO A 337 9.94 16.71 11.70
N ASP A 338 10.29 17.33 10.59
CA ASP A 338 11.57 18.01 10.45
C ASP A 338 11.43 19.50 10.71
N ASP A 339 12.33 19.99 11.55
CA ASP A 339 12.38 21.30 12.18
C ASP A 339 12.86 22.39 11.19
N LEU A 340 12.16 22.57 10.06
CA LEU A 340 12.44 23.65 9.11
C LEU A 340 11.16 24.13 8.37
N PRO A 341 10.79 25.42 8.49
CA PRO A 341 9.80 26.03 7.60
C PRO A 341 10.34 25.97 6.16
N GLY A 342 9.86 24.99 5.38
CA GLY A 342 10.28 24.77 3.99
C GLY A 342 11.11 23.52 3.73
N ALA A 343 11.46 22.73 4.76
CA ALA A 343 12.01 21.39 4.59
C ALA A 343 11.26 20.43 5.50
N ARG A 344 10.12 19.93 5.01
CA ARG A 344 9.64 18.61 5.45
C ARG A 344 10.68 17.63 4.89
N GLU A 345 11.56 17.07 5.71
CA GLU A 345 12.22 15.82 5.32
C GLU A 345 11.11 14.80 5.11
N ALA A 346 10.73 14.63 3.85
CA ALA A 346 9.89 13.54 3.42
C ALA A 346 10.71 12.26 3.60
N ALA A 347 10.68 11.67 4.80
CA ALA A 347 10.93 10.25 4.93
C ALA A 347 9.78 9.54 4.19
N ALA A 348 10.08 9.24 2.93
CA ALA A 348 9.26 8.83 1.79
C ALA A 348 8.31 9.88 1.20
N PHE A 349 8.40 9.97 -0.11
CA PHE A 349 7.74 10.97 -0.92
C PHE A 349 6.24 10.70 -1.06
N ARG A 350 5.53 11.82 -1.27
CA ARG A 350 4.09 11.93 -1.49
C ARG A 350 3.56 10.96 -2.55
N ARG A 351 2.47 10.30 -2.16
CA ARG A 351 1.33 9.76 -2.91
C ARG A 351 1.51 9.62 -4.44
N HIS A 352 1.45 8.36 -4.87
CA HIS A 352 1.08 7.86 -6.20
C HIS A 352 2.00 8.18 -7.38
N ASP A 353 2.66 9.35 -7.44
CA ASP A 353 3.30 9.78 -8.68
C ASP A 353 4.74 9.25 -8.84
N MET A 354 5.55 9.19 -7.77
CA MET A 354 6.96 8.84 -7.93
C MET A 354 7.18 7.35 -8.27
N TRP A 355 6.40 6.46 -7.66
CA TRP A 355 6.48 5.03 -7.99
C TRP A 355 5.75 4.70 -9.27
N SER A 356 4.56 5.25 -9.53
CA SER A 356 3.85 5.00 -10.79
C SER A 356 4.61 5.60 -11.99
N VAL A 357 5.32 6.71 -11.83
CA VAL A 357 6.17 7.30 -12.87
C VAL A 357 7.52 6.58 -12.97
N LEU A 358 8.11 6.06 -11.90
CA LEU A 358 9.30 5.20 -12.01
C LEU A 358 8.94 3.86 -12.67
N LEU A 359 7.84 3.24 -12.26
CA LEU A 359 7.26 2.04 -12.85
C LEU A 359 6.82 2.31 -14.31
N ALA A 360 6.21 3.46 -14.60
CA ALA A 360 5.83 3.87 -15.95
C ALA A 360 7.05 4.22 -16.81
N LEU A 361 8.09 4.87 -16.28
CA LEU A 361 9.33 5.11 -17.04
C LEU A 361 10.08 3.82 -17.31
N VAL A 362 10.14 2.93 -16.33
CA VAL A 362 10.73 1.62 -16.49
C VAL A 362 9.91 0.81 -17.51
N ASN A 363 8.58 0.91 -17.49
CA ASN A 363 7.70 0.28 -18.49
C ASN A 363 7.80 0.92 -19.90
N GLU A 364 7.97 2.24 -19.99
CA GLU A 364 7.87 3.03 -21.23
C GLU A 364 9.24 3.17 -21.95
N ILE A 365 10.35 3.21 -21.20
CA ILE A 365 11.71 3.14 -21.76
C ILE A 365 12.03 1.71 -22.26
N ALA A 366 11.37 0.68 -21.71
CA ALA A 366 11.79 -0.70 -21.90
C ALA A 366 10.77 -1.66 -22.52
N GLY A 367 9.67 -1.16 -23.09
CA GLY A 367 8.89 -1.86 -24.13
C GLY A 367 8.41 -3.29 -23.87
N ASN A 368 8.44 -3.79 -22.64
CA ASN A 368 7.91 -5.08 -22.22
C ASN A 368 7.92 -5.20 -20.67
N GLU A 369 6.86 -5.74 -20.08
CA GLU A 369 6.76 -6.02 -18.62
C GLU A 369 7.83 -7.00 -18.10
N LYS A 370 8.64 -7.61 -18.98
CA LYS A 370 9.86 -8.32 -18.58
C LYS A 370 10.87 -7.41 -17.87
N PHE A 371 10.84 -6.12 -18.19
CA PHE A 371 11.87 -5.20 -17.74
C PHE A 371 11.63 -4.64 -16.35
N VAL A 372 10.40 -4.39 -15.88
CA VAL A 372 10.21 -4.02 -14.45
C VAL A 372 10.74 -5.11 -13.51
N ARG A 373 10.77 -6.37 -13.99
CA ARG A 373 11.35 -7.50 -13.26
C ARG A 373 12.86 -7.60 -13.37
N LEU A 374 13.45 -7.48 -14.55
CA LEU A 374 14.93 -7.46 -14.67
C LEU A 374 15.59 -6.16 -14.20
N VAL A 375 14.79 -5.13 -13.95
CA VAL A 375 15.16 -3.91 -13.23
C VAL A 375 15.45 -4.14 -11.75
N ILE A 376 15.18 -5.34 -11.27
CA ILE A 376 15.67 -5.83 -9.98
C ILE A 376 16.40 -7.19 -10.16
N ASP A 377 16.18 -7.92 -11.27
CA ASP A 377 16.65 -9.30 -11.45
C ASP A 377 17.96 -9.53 -12.26
N ASP A 378 18.67 -8.52 -12.76
CA ASP A 378 19.97 -8.74 -13.46
C ASP A 378 21.22 -8.51 -12.61
N CYS A 379 21.21 -9.17 -11.46
CA CYS A 379 22.41 -9.70 -10.83
C CYS A 379 22.91 -10.92 -11.65
N VAL A 380 23.27 -10.79 -12.94
CA VAL A 380 23.73 -11.91 -13.80
C VAL A 380 25.17 -12.37 -13.52
N THR A 381 25.52 -12.36 -12.24
CA THR A 381 26.50 -13.31 -11.71
C THR A 381 25.87 -14.33 -10.76
N ALA A 382 24.61 -14.14 -10.36
CA ALA A 382 23.87 -14.96 -9.41
C ALA A 382 22.89 -15.97 -10.04
N ALA A 383 22.99 -16.24 -11.35
CA ALA A 383 22.47 -17.47 -11.97
C ALA A 383 23.13 -18.76 -11.42
N VAL A 384 23.94 -18.62 -10.36
CA VAL A 384 24.55 -19.69 -9.58
C VAL A 384 24.09 -19.68 -8.10
N GLU A 385 23.38 -18.65 -7.58
CA GLU A 385 23.23 -18.46 -6.11
C GLU A 385 21.89 -17.94 -5.51
N GLN A 386 20.71 -17.98 -6.16
CA GLN A 386 19.37 -17.88 -5.48
C GLN A 386 19.13 -16.70 -4.47
N LYS A 387 19.13 -15.42 -4.89
CA LYS A 387 19.25 -14.28 -3.93
C LYS A 387 18.41 -13.00 -4.15
N VAL A 388 17.26 -12.99 -4.83
CA VAL A 388 16.48 -11.73 -5.00
C VAL A 388 14.97 -11.94 -4.87
N CYS A 389 14.22 -10.93 -4.38
CA CYS A 389 12.77 -10.92 -4.26
C CYS A 389 12.16 -9.98 -5.32
N PRO A 390 11.36 -10.49 -6.28
CA PRO A 390 10.71 -9.66 -7.26
C PRO A 390 9.52 -8.90 -6.68
N CYS A 391 9.26 -7.75 -7.30
CA CYS A 391 8.17 -6.84 -6.96
C CYS A 391 7.04 -7.02 -7.97
N GLU A 392 6.01 -7.80 -7.64
CA GLU A 392 4.76 -7.88 -8.41
C GLU A 392 3.68 -7.04 -7.73
N THR A 393 2.95 -6.18 -8.43
CA THR A 393 1.92 -5.32 -7.84
C THR A 393 0.61 -6.08 -7.59
N VAL A 394 0.24 -6.22 -6.33
CA VAL A 394 -1.11 -6.55 -5.85
C VAL A 394 -1.37 -5.45 -4.84
N VAL A 395 -2.49 -4.77 -4.92
CA VAL A 395 -2.86 -3.77 -3.91
C VAL A 395 -2.97 -4.51 -2.59
N ASP A 396 -1.95 -4.40 -1.74
CA ASP A 396 -1.97 -4.98 -0.40
C ASP A 396 -3.09 -4.30 0.38
N GLU A 397 -3.91 -5.07 1.11
CA GLU A 397 -4.86 -4.53 2.09
C GLU A 397 -4.16 -3.68 3.16
N GLN A 398 -2.83 -3.80 3.31
CA GLN A 398 -2.03 -2.88 4.08
C GLN A 398 -2.03 -1.46 3.52
N GLU A 399 -2.13 -1.27 2.21
CA GLU A 399 -2.35 0.04 1.62
C GLU A 399 -3.73 0.58 1.99
N LEU A 400 -4.72 -0.27 2.30
CA LEU A 400 -6.03 0.13 2.84
C LEU A 400 -6.00 0.38 4.36
N LEU A 401 -5.25 -0.41 5.15
CA LEU A 401 -4.99 -0.12 6.56
C LEU A 401 -4.20 1.18 6.70
N HIS A 402 -3.11 1.32 5.95
CA HIS A 402 -2.36 2.56 5.82
C HIS A 402 -3.29 3.65 5.29
N GLN A 403 -3.99 3.52 4.17
CA GLN A 403 -4.92 4.54 3.68
C GLN A 403 -6.03 4.86 4.68
N GLN A 404 -6.48 3.97 5.56
CA GLN A 404 -7.42 4.34 6.62
C GLN A 404 -6.76 5.16 7.75
N TYR A 405 -5.48 4.95 8.05
CA TYR A 405 -4.69 5.80 8.97
C TYR A 405 -4.13 7.08 8.29
N PHE A 406 -3.93 7.07 6.96
CA PHE A 406 -3.23 8.06 6.13
C PHE A 406 -4.17 8.92 5.25
N ALA A 407 -5.38 8.48 4.91
CA ALA A 407 -6.37 9.27 4.17
C ALA A 407 -6.89 10.48 4.97
N HIS A 408 -6.38 10.66 6.19
CA HIS A 408 -6.86 11.69 7.09
C HIS A 408 -6.30 13.08 6.85
N PHE A 409 -5.17 13.28 6.16
CA PHE A 409 -4.70 14.66 5.93
C PHE A 409 -3.90 14.86 4.64
N GLN A 410 -4.34 15.86 3.87
CA GLN A 410 -3.54 16.58 2.89
C GLN A 410 -3.60 18.05 3.33
N LEU A 411 -2.82 18.39 4.36
CA LEU A 411 -2.67 19.76 4.86
C LEU A 411 -1.56 20.47 4.09
N SER A 412 -1.95 21.09 2.98
CA SER A 412 -1.33 22.31 2.48
C SER A 412 -2.21 22.88 1.37
N GLY A 413 -2.99 23.91 1.70
CA GLY A 413 -3.55 24.82 0.72
C GLY A 413 -2.44 25.61 0.05
N GLU A 414 -1.99 25.19 -1.13
CA GLU A 414 -1.36 26.07 -2.10
C GLU A 414 -2.12 25.99 -3.41
N LYS A 415 -2.76 27.10 -3.78
CA LYS A 415 -3.28 27.34 -5.12
C LYS A 415 -2.11 27.31 -6.10
N ILE A 416 -1.91 26.20 -6.80
CA ILE A 416 -1.09 26.20 -8.01
C ILE A 416 -1.88 26.93 -9.09
N SER A 417 -1.63 28.23 -9.21
CA SER A 417 -2.03 29.03 -10.36
C SER A 417 -1.22 28.57 -11.57
N LEU A 418 -1.80 27.72 -12.42
CA LEU A 418 -1.27 27.45 -13.75
C LEU A 418 -1.24 28.77 -14.57
N ARG A 419 -0.05 29.19 -14.97
CA ARG A 419 0.15 30.12 -16.08
C ARG A 419 1.06 29.47 -17.11
#